data_AF-A0A2T1FZ81-F1
#
_entry.id   AF-A0A2T1FZ81-F1
#
_cell.length_a   1.000
_cell.length_b   1.000
_cell.length_c   1.000
_cell.angle_alpha   90.00
_cell.angle_beta   90.00
_cell.angle_gamma   90.00
#
_symmetry.space_group_name_H-M   'P 1'
#
loop_
_entity.id
_entity.type
_entity.pdbx_description
1 polymer ?
#
loop_
_entity_poly.entity_id
_entity_poly.type
_entity_poly.pdbx_seq_one_letter_code
_entity_poly.pdbx_strand_id
1 'polypeptide(L)'
;IQSILGGLVGSRWALHQCFGNSELCTVMNAHIIGVVPATLSCVAVVISVWRNSNAPKYSQRLAQITAGLLICQILLGVATFKLHLQVEPLTVLHQTIGAALLGTLVVLTVSSLRLKNSQLASQE
;
A
#
# COMPACT_ATOMS: atom_id res chain seq x y z
N ILE A 1 -0.07 8.05 -4.22
CA ILE A 1 0.31 9.12 -3.26
C ILE A 1 1.15 8.57 -2.11
N GLN A 2 0.66 7.62 -1.31
CA GLN A 2 1.41 7.13 -0.13
C GLN A 2 2.80 6.56 -0.47
N SER A 3 2.98 5.85 -1.58
CA SER A 3 4.30 5.37 -2.01
C SER A 3 5.29 6.51 -2.31
N ILE A 4 4.79 7.66 -2.77
CA ILE A 4 5.61 8.86 -3.06
C ILE A 4 5.95 9.57 -1.74
N LEU A 5 4.97 9.78 -0.86
CA LEU A 5 5.21 10.36 0.46
C LEU A 5 6.18 9.50 1.29
N GLY A 6 6.02 8.17 1.29
CA GLY A 6 6.95 7.24 1.93
C GLY A 6 8.36 7.33 1.34
N GLY A 7 8.48 7.45 0.00
CA GLY A 7 9.77 7.68 -0.66
C GLY A 7 10.43 9.00 -0.25
N LEU A 8 9.66 10.08 -0.09
CA LEU A 8 10.15 11.36 0.44
C LEU A 8 10.60 11.24 1.89
N VAL A 9 9.83 10.55 2.74
CA VAL A 9 10.18 10.29 4.14
C VAL A 9 11.52 9.56 4.24
N GLY A 10 11.72 8.49 3.47
CA GLY A 10 12.95 7.71 3.46
C GLY A 10 14.16 8.46 2.86
N SER A 11 13.99 9.10 1.70
CA SER A 11 15.09 9.76 0.99
C SER A 11 15.58 11.06 1.66
N ARG A 12 14.74 11.72 2.45
CA ARG A 12 15.07 12.95 3.17
C ARG A 12 15.23 12.77 4.66
N TRP A 13 15.16 11.53 5.16
CA TRP A 13 15.23 11.22 6.58
C TRP A 13 14.27 12.09 7.40
N ALA A 14 13.05 12.27 6.87
CA ALA A 14 12.12 13.30 7.35
C ALA A 14 11.74 13.12 8.83
N LEU A 15 11.81 11.90 9.35
CA LEU A 15 11.61 11.63 10.77
C LEU A 15 12.67 12.32 11.64
N HIS A 16 13.95 12.15 11.30
CA HIS A 16 15.04 12.74 12.07
C HIS A 16 14.98 14.28 12.00
N GLN A 17 14.66 14.82 10.82
CA GLN A 17 14.51 16.27 10.64
C GLN A 17 13.33 16.84 11.42
N CYS A 18 12.22 16.11 11.51
CA CYS A 18 11.07 16.55 12.28
C CYS A 18 11.33 16.53 13.79
N PHE A 19 11.95 15.46 14.32
CA PHE A 19 12.24 15.36 15.75
C PHE A 19 13.41 16.23 16.22
N GLY A 20 14.43 16.43 15.38
CA GLY A 20 15.62 17.22 15.73
C GLY A 20 15.45 18.71 15.45
N ASN A 21 14.95 19.05 14.26
CA ASN A 21 14.98 20.42 13.72
C ASN A 21 13.57 21.01 13.47
N SER A 22 12.49 20.27 13.76
CA SER A 22 11.11 20.65 13.42
C SER A 22 10.85 20.85 11.92
N GLU A 23 11.73 20.34 11.07
CA GLU A 23 11.67 20.45 9.61
C GLU A 23 10.97 19.24 9.00
N LEU A 24 10.31 19.42 7.85
CA LEU A 24 9.62 18.33 7.11
C LEU A 24 8.55 17.56 7.90
N CYS A 25 8.12 18.06 9.08
CA CYS A 25 7.07 17.43 9.88
C CYS A 25 5.75 17.27 9.12
N THR A 26 5.41 18.21 8.24
CA THR A 26 4.21 18.11 7.39
C THR A 26 4.27 16.87 6.48
N VAL A 27 5.44 16.53 5.92
CA VAL A 27 5.60 15.35 5.06
C VAL A 27 5.44 14.07 5.88
N MET A 28 6.09 14.01 7.05
CA MET A 28 5.96 12.87 7.97
C MET A 28 4.51 12.67 8.41
N ASN A 29 3.85 13.74 8.88
CA ASN A 29 2.48 13.69 9.37
C ASN A 29 1.49 13.36 8.25
N ALA A 30 1.68 13.91 7.04
CA ALA A 30 0.86 13.58 5.88
C ALA A 30 0.98 12.11 5.47
N HIS A 31 2.19 11.53 5.59
CA HIS A 31 2.37 10.10 5.38
C HIS A 31 1.58 9.29 6.42
N ILE A 32 1.77 9.58 7.71
CA ILE A 32 1.09 8.86 8.82
C ILE A 32 -0.44 8.98 8.71
N ILE A 33 -0.98 10.19 8.58
CA ILE A 33 -2.42 10.43 8.48
C ILE A 33 -2.98 9.72 7.24
N GLY A 34 -2.26 9.78 6.13
CA GLY A 34 -2.68 9.18 4.88
C GLY A 34 -2.61 7.64 4.84
N VAL A 35 -2.01 6.98 5.84
CA VAL A 35 -2.10 5.52 6.00
C VAL A 35 -3.54 5.06 6.22
N VAL A 36 -4.35 5.84 6.94
CA VAL A 36 -5.75 5.48 7.26
C VAL A 36 -6.59 5.32 5.99
N PRO A 37 -6.76 6.34 5.12
CA PRO A 37 -7.55 6.19 3.90
C PRO A 37 -6.94 5.17 2.91
N ALA A 38 -5.61 5.02 2.86
CA ALA A 38 -4.97 4.02 2.02
C ALA A 38 -5.28 2.59 2.48
N THR A 39 -5.22 2.33 3.79
CA THR A 39 -5.53 1.04 4.40
C THR A 39 -7.00 0.69 4.19
N LEU A 40 -7.91 1.63 4.46
CA LEU A 40 -9.35 1.45 4.22
C LEU A 40 -9.65 1.12 2.75
N SER A 41 -8.99 1.80 1.82
CA SER A 41 -9.16 1.53 0.38
C SER A 41 -8.68 0.12 0.01
N CYS A 42 -7.53 -0.33 0.55
CA CYS A 42 -7.03 -1.68 0.31
C CYS A 42 -7.98 -2.74 0.88
N VAL A 43 -8.46 -2.54 2.11
CA VAL A 43 -9.43 -3.43 2.76
C VAL A 43 -10.74 -3.48 1.95
N ALA A 44 -11.23 -2.35 1.47
CA ALA A 44 -12.42 -2.29 0.64
C ALA A 44 -12.26 -3.11 -0.66
N VAL A 45 -11.10 -3.02 -1.33
CA VAL A 45 -10.80 -3.84 -2.52
C VAL A 45 -10.78 -5.32 -2.18
N VAL A 46 -10.09 -5.73 -1.10
CA VAL A 46 -10.03 -7.13 -0.67
C VAL A 46 -11.43 -7.68 -0.38
N ILE A 47 -12.23 -6.95 0.40
CA ILE A 47 -13.62 -7.32 0.71
C ILE A 47 -14.47 -7.40 -0.56
N SER A 48 -14.32 -6.45 -1.48
CA SER A 48 -15.08 -6.44 -2.74
C SER A 48 -14.79 -7.67 -3.59
N VAL A 49 -13.51 -8.10 -3.66
CA VAL A 49 -13.13 -9.31 -4.41
C VAL A 49 -13.64 -10.57 -3.70
N TRP A 50 -13.55 -10.64 -2.37
CA TRP A 50 -14.03 -11.78 -1.60
C TRP A 50 -15.55 -11.94 -1.64
N ARG A 51 -16.30 -10.85 -1.63
CA ARG A 51 -17.77 -10.87 -1.72
C ARG A 51 -18.29 -11.20 -3.12
N ASN A 52 -17.44 -11.13 -4.13
CA ASN A 52 -17.83 -11.41 -5.51
C ASN A 52 -17.69 -12.91 -5.82
N SER A 53 -18.81 -13.64 -5.79
CA SER A 53 -18.86 -15.07 -6.12
C SER A 53 -18.41 -15.40 -7.56
N ASN A 54 -18.48 -14.42 -8.46
CA ASN A 54 -18.07 -14.57 -9.86
C ASN A 54 -16.61 -14.14 -10.09
N ALA A 55 -15.88 -13.72 -9.05
CA ALA A 55 -14.48 -13.36 -9.18
C ALA A 55 -13.64 -14.61 -9.51
N PRO A 56 -12.77 -14.56 -10.54
CA PRO A 56 -11.87 -15.66 -10.84
C PRO A 56 -10.96 -16.00 -9.66
N LYS A 57 -10.59 -17.29 -9.55
CA LYS A 57 -9.72 -17.80 -8.48
C LYS A 57 -8.38 -17.04 -8.35
N TYR A 58 -7.83 -16.56 -9.47
CA TYR A 58 -6.58 -15.78 -9.44
C TYR A 58 -6.78 -14.42 -8.76
N SER A 59 -7.91 -13.74 -8.96
CA SER A 59 -8.24 -12.46 -8.30
C SER A 59 -8.40 -12.66 -6.78
N GLN A 60 -9.02 -13.77 -6.37
CA GLN A 60 -9.14 -14.11 -4.94
C GLN A 60 -7.77 -14.33 -4.29
N ARG A 61 -6.85 -15.03 -4.96
CA ARG A 61 -5.46 -15.20 -4.49
C ARG A 61 -4.72 -13.86 -4.41
N LEU A 62 -4.84 -13.01 -5.43
CA LEU A 62 -4.24 -11.68 -5.41
C LEU A 62 -4.80 -10.80 -4.28
N ALA A 63 -6.10 -10.94 -3.96
CA ALA A 63 -6.70 -10.25 -2.82
C ALA A 63 -6.14 -10.75 -1.48
N GLN A 64 -5.90 -12.06 -1.33
CA GLN A 64 -5.22 -12.62 -0.15
C GLN A 64 -3.77 -12.13 -0.03
N ILE A 65 -3.02 -12.09 -1.14
CA ILE A 65 -1.66 -11.52 -1.18
C ILE A 65 -1.68 -10.04 -0.80
N THR A 66 -2.65 -9.28 -1.34
CA THR A 66 -2.84 -7.85 -1.00
C THR A 66 -3.07 -7.67 0.49
N ALA A 67 -3.93 -8.50 1.11
CA ALA A 67 -4.19 -8.46 2.54
C ALA A 67 -2.92 -8.76 3.37
N GLY A 68 -2.16 -9.79 3.00
CA GLY A 68 -0.89 -10.13 3.65
C GLY A 68 0.16 -9.01 3.52
N LEU A 69 0.34 -8.47 2.31
CA LEU A 69 1.26 -7.36 2.05
C LEU A 69 0.87 -6.09 2.82
N LEU A 70 -0.42 -5.80 2.94
CA LEU A 70 -0.92 -4.67 3.73
C LEU A 70 -0.56 -4.81 5.22
N ILE A 71 -0.76 -5.99 5.79
CA ILE A 71 -0.39 -6.27 7.19
C ILE A 71 1.11 -6.10 7.37
N CYS A 72 1.93 -6.69 6.49
CA CYS A 72 3.38 -6.52 6.50
C CYS A 72 3.78 -5.04 6.40
N GLN A 73 3.15 -4.27 5.52
CA GLN A 73 3.43 -2.85 5.34
C GLN A 73 3.21 -2.06 6.63
N ILE A 74 2.08 -2.29 7.31
CA ILE A 74 1.75 -1.59 8.56
C ILE A 74 2.75 -1.95 9.67
N LEU A 75 3.04 -3.25 9.84
CA LEU A 75 4.00 -3.72 10.85
C LEU A 75 5.39 -3.14 10.63
N LEU A 76 5.88 -3.19 9.38
CA LEU A 76 7.17 -2.61 9.01
C LEU A 76 7.18 -1.09 9.22
N GLY A 77 6.08 -0.39 8.90
CA GLY A 77 5.99 1.06 9.06
C GLY A 77 6.07 1.49 10.53
N VAL A 78 5.36 0.77 11.39
CA VAL A 78 5.44 0.96 12.85
C VAL A 78 6.85 0.68 13.36
N ALA A 79 7.48 -0.41 12.90
CA ALA A 79 8.83 -0.77 13.30
C ALA A 79 9.87 0.27 12.85
N THR A 80 9.81 0.73 11.60
CA THR A 80 10.67 1.79 11.05
C THR A 80 10.50 3.11 11.81
N PHE A 81 9.27 3.47 12.17
CA PHE A 81 8.99 4.65 12.99
C PHE A 81 9.56 4.52 14.41
N LYS A 82 9.33 3.40 15.09
CA LYS A 82 9.81 3.16 16.47
C LYS A 82 11.32 3.09 16.59
N LEU A 83 11.98 2.59 15.54
CA LEU A 83 13.45 2.54 15.44
C LEU A 83 14.03 3.82 14.83
N HIS A 84 13.24 4.88 14.72
CA HIS A 84 13.66 6.19 14.25
C HIS A 84 14.43 6.20 12.91
N LEU A 85 14.05 5.32 11.97
CA LEU A 85 14.77 5.08 10.69
C LEU A 85 16.23 4.62 10.84
N GLN A 86 16.71 4.26 12.04
CA GLN A 86 18.11 3.89 12.27
C GLN A 86 18.53 2.55 11.64
N VAL A 87 17.56 1.73 11.22
CA VAL A 87 17.80 0.45 10.55
C VAL A 87 17.46 0.60 9.08
N GLU A 88 18.46 0.97 8.25
CA GLU A 88 18.23 1.20 6.82
C GLU A 88 17.62 -0.01 6.09
N PRO A 89 18.04 -1.27 6.37
CA PRO A 89 17.44 -2.44 5.73
C PRO A 89 15.93 -2.54 5.98
N LEU A 90 15.45 -2.09 7.15
CA LEU A 90 14.03 -2.11 7.49
C LEU A 90 13.26 -1.07 6.67
N THR A 91 13.85 0.11 6.47
CA THR A 91 13.29 1.16 5.60
C THR A 91 13.23 0.71 4.14
N VAL A 92 14.29 0.05 3.64
CA VAL A 92 14.30 -0.54 2.29
C VAL A 92 13.20 -1.61 2.18
N LEU A 93 13.11 -2.53 3.14
CA LEU A 93 12.10 -3.57 3.15
C LEU A 93 10.68 -3.00 3.18
N HIS A 94 10.44 -1.95 3.98
CA HIS A 94 9.16 -1.25 4.01
C HIS A 94 8.81 -0.63 2.64
N GLN A 95 9.78 -0.07 1.92
CA GLN A 95 9.55 0.47 0.59
C GLN A 95 9.30 -0.64 -0.45
N THR A 96 10.03 -1.76 -0.36
CA THR A 96 9.86 -2.91 -1.25
C THR A 96 8.47 -3.55 -1.09
N ILE A 97 8.02 -3.79 0.14
CA ILE A 97 6.68 -4.32 0.42
C ILE A 97 5.61 -3.32 -0.05
N GLY A 98 5.83 -2.02 0.15
CA GLY A 98 4.91 -0.97 -0.31
C GLY A 98 4.78 -0.94 -1.84
N ALA A 99 5.89 -1.14 -2.56
CA ALA A 99 5.88 -1.25 -4.02
C ALA A 99 5.19 -2.53 -4.50
N ALA A 100 5.43 -3.67 -3.85
CA ALA A 100 4.76 -4.94 -4.16
C ALA A 100 3.24 -4.87 -3.93
N LEU A 101 2.81 -4.22 -2.84
CA LEU A 101 1.40 -3.99 -2.54
C LEU A 101 0.74 -3.14 -3.64
N LEU A 102 1.37 -2.02 -4.01
CA LEU A 102 0.88 -1.17 -5.10
C LEU A 102 0.79 -1.94 -6.42
N GLY A 103 1.82 -2.70 -6.79
CA GLY A 103 1.83 -3.52 -8.00
C GLY A 103 0.69 -4.54 -8.01
N THR A 104 0.45 -5.21 -6.89
CA THR A 104 -0.64 -6.20 -6.75
C THR A 104 -2.02 -5.54 -6.94
N LEU A 105 -2.23 -4.36 -6.36
CA LEU A 105 -3.47 -3.59 -6.53
C LEU A 105 -3.67 -3.13 -7.98
N VAL A 106 -2.60 -2.72 -8.66
CA VAL A 106 -2.65 -2.36 -10.10
C VAL A 106 -3.06 -3.57 -10.94
N VAL A 107 -2.45 -4.73 -10.71
CA VAL A 107 -2.82 -5.97 -11.41
C VAL A 107 -4.28 -6.32 -11.16
N LEU A 108 -4.75 -6.29 -9.90
CA LEU A 108 -6.16 -6.53 -9.57
C LEU A 108 -7.10 -5.56 -10.30
N THR A 109 -6.74 -4.28 -10.34
CA THR A 109 -7.54 -3.24 -11.00
C THR A 109 -7.65 -3.49 -12.49
N VAL A 110 -6.50 -3.69 -13.17
CA VAL A 110 -6.46 -3.93 -14.62
C VAL A 110 -7.18 -5.22 -14.99
N SER A 111 -6.96 -6.29 -14.24
CA SER A 111 -7.67 -7.57 -14.41
C SER A 111 -9.19 -7.41 -14.29
N SER A 112 -9.65 -6.66 -13.29
CA SER A 112 -11.09 -6.43 -13.07
C SER A 112 -11.71 -5.63 -14.21
N LEU A 113 -11.01 -4.60 -14.71
CA LEU A 113 -11.46 -3.81 -15.86
C LEU A 113 -11.54 -4.66 -17.13
N ARG A 114 -10.53 -5.51 -17.39
CA ARG A 114 -10.52 -6.41 -18.55
C ARG A 114 -11.67 -7.40 -18.50
N LEU A 115 -11.90 -8.03 -17.34
CA LEU A 115 -13.03 -8.95 -17.16
C LEU A 115 -14.37 -8.27 -17.43
N LYS A 116 -14.58 -7.05 -16.89
CA LYS A 116 -15.80 -6.28 -17.13
C LYS A 116 -16.03 -6.03 -18.63
N ASN A 117 -14.99 -5.61 -19.35
CA ASN A 117 -15.10 -5.34 -20.79
C ASN A 117 -15.39 -6.61 -21.61
N SER A 118 -14.75 -7.74 -21.27
CA SER A 118 -15.00 -9.02 -21.94
C SER A 118 -16.43 -9.52 -21.73
N GLN A 119 -17.03 -9.29 -20.56
CA GLN A 119 -18.42 -9.66 -20.29
C GLN A 119 -19.40 -8.80 -21.10
N LEU A 120 -19.16 -7.48 -21.20
CA LEU A 120 -19.99 -6.58 -22.01
C LEU A 120 -19.96 -6.97 -23.50
N ALA A 121 -18.79 -7.25 -24.05
CA ALA A 121 -18.65 -7.66 -25.46
C ALA A 121 -19.30 -9.02 -25.78
N SER A 122 -19.51 -9.88 -24.78
CA SER A 122 -20.22 -11.16 -24.97
C SER A 122 -21.75 -11.05 -24.90
N GLN A 123 -22.27 -9.86 -24.56
CA GLN A 123 -23.70 -9.59 -24.45
C GLN A 123 -24.26 -8.82 -25.66
N GLU A 124 -23.39 -8.39 -26.58
CA GLU A 124 -23.73 -7.77 -27.88
C GLU A 124 -23.76 -8.84 -28.99
#